data_AF-A0A832A0R8-F1
#
_entry.id   AF-A0A832A0R8-F1
#
_cell.length_a   1.000
_cell.length_b   1.000
_cell.length_c   1.000
_cell.angle_alpha   90.00
_cell.angle_beta   90.00
_cell.angle_gamma   90.00
#
_symmetry.space_group_name_H-M   'P 1'
#
loop_
_entity.id
_entity.type
_entity.pdbx_description
1 polymer ?
#
loop_
_entity_poly.entity_id
_entity_poly.type
_entity_poly.pdbx_seq_one_letter_code
_entity_poly.pdbx_strand_id
1 'polypeptide(L)'
;MRKAQILLVLVLVLGVAALSFAVPILQVGVPNGLEGYVPYTTDGEDKDTAFTSGNPFTIVVAGAFGPNTVYLGGNYNTGPDWGTFQGSSSNFNGHEAILLVSVPESAPDDLSSYNGFTISIDGGSSITAFYFDTINSYFPNNHYPVQSDVSDFLFFDIGSFSGNETVVDFSNNSGSARGEIKNISVNITGLSLDWVHFDVMALETTEKGGEKKTTLVTTTLENNPASHDVTWTGGGPPQAIPEPATMMLVGSGFVGLGWRLRRKSKR
;
A
#
# COMPACT_ATOMS: atom_id res chain seq x y z
N MET A 1 -56.85 -15.44 -14.15
CA MET A 1 -55.50 -15.47 -14.77
C MET A 1 -55.05 -16.91 -14.94
N ARG A 2 -54.65 -17.31 -16.16
CA ARG A 2 -54.14 -18.67 -16.42
C ARG A 2 -52.83 -18.86 -15.66
N LYS A 3 -52.56 -20.04 -15.09
CA LYS A 3 -51.33 -20.35 -14.30
C LYS A 3 -50.02 -19.87 -14.97
N ALA A 4 -49.98 -19.83 -16.31
CA ALA A 4 -48.87 -19.30 -17.09
C ALA A 4 -48.63 -17.78 -16.94
N GLN A 5 -49.67 -16.98 -16.71
CA GLN A 5 -49.57 -15.53 -16.51
C GLN A 5 -48.99 -15.20 -15.12
N ILE A 6 -49.33 -15.99 -14.10
CA ILE A 6 -48.79 -15.82 -12.74
C ILE A 6 -47.29 -16.15 -12.70
N LEU A 7 -46.87 -17.22 -13.39
CA LEU A 7 -45.46 -17.59 -13.50
C LEU A 7 -44.64 -16.51 -14.24
N LEU A 8 -45.19 -15.96 -15.34
CA LEU A 8 -44.52 -14.91 -16.11
C LEU A 8 -44.32 -13.64 -15.27
N VAL A 9 -45.34 -13.25 -14.49
CA VAL A 9 -45.26 -12.09 -13.59
C VAL A 9 -44.28 -12.34 -12.45
N LEU A 10 -44.25 -13.54 -11.85
CA LEU A 10 -43.25 -13.89 -10.83
C LEU A 10 -41.81 -13.82 -11.36
N VAL A 11 -41.57 -14.28 -12.59
CA VAL A 11 -40.25 -14.21 -13.24
C VAL A 11 -39.86 -12.76 -13.57
N LEU A 12 -40.81 -11.94 -14.01
CA LEU A 12 -40.59 -10.51 -14.26
C LEU A 12 -40.32 -9.75 -12.96
N VAL A 13 -41.04 -10.05 -11.88
CA VAL A 13 -40.83 -9.42 -10.56
C VAL A 13 -39.47 -9.82 -9.96
N LEU A 14 -39.04 -11.08 -10.14
CA LEU A 14 -37.69 -11.52 -9.78
C LEU A 14 -36.59 -10.86 -10.63
N GLY A 15 -36.87 -10.54 -11.90
CA GLY A 15 -35.92 -9.86 -12.79
C GLY A 15 -35.77 -8.36 -12.53
N VAL A 16 -36.82 -7.69 -12.05
CA VAL A 16 -36.80 -6.25 -11.74
C VAL A 16 -36.23 -5.96 -10.34
N ALA A 17 -36.31 -6.92 -9.41
CA ALA A 17 -35.71 -6.81 -8.08
C ALA A 17 -34.18 -7.00 -8.07
N ALA A 18 -33.59 -7.47 -9.18
CA ALA A 18 -32.15 -7.63 -9.33
C ALA A 18 -31.52 -6.40 -10.02
N LEU A 19 -31.66 -5.21 -9.43
CA LEU A 19 -30.72 -4.12 -9.71
C LEU A 19 -29.40 -4.44 -9.00
N SER A 20 -28.69 -5.47 -9.48
CA SER A 20 -27.30 -5.71 -9.10
C SER A 20 -26.47 -4.65 -9.82
N PHE A 21 -26.08 -3.61 -9.09
CA PHE A 21 -25.03 -2.71 -9.56
C PHE A 21 -23.76 -3.55 -9.73
N ALA A 22 -23.40 -3.85 -10.98
CA ALA A 22 -22.09 -4.38 -11.31
C ALA A 22 -21.09 -3.27 -11.03
N VAL A 23 -20.51 -3.28 -9.83
CA VAL A 23 -19.31 -2.52 -9.54
C VAL A 23 -18.18 -3.29 -10.22
N PRO A 24 -17.53 -2.78 -11.29
CA PRO A 24 -16.19 -3.27 -11.61
C PRO A 24 -15.37 -2.96 -10.35
N ILE A 25 -14.61 -3.87 -9.77
CA ILE A 25 -13.33 -4.34 -10.28
C ILE A 25 -12.86 -5.52 -9.42
N LEU A 26 -12.04 -6.38 -10.02
CA LEU A 26 -10.99 -7.10 -9.31
C LEU A 26 -10.09 -6.04 -8.65
N GLN A 27 -10.39 -5.61 -7.42
CA GLN A 27 -9.55 -4.63 -6.70
C GLN A 27 -8.31 -5.35 -6.18
N VAL A 28 -7.30 -5.45 -7.05
CA VAL A 28 -5.93 -5.64 -6.61
C VAL A 28 -5.48 -4.28 -6.09
N GLY A 29 -5.55 -4.10 -4.78
CA GLY A 29 -5.28 -2.81 -4.16
C GLY A 29 -4.97 -2.93 -2.67
N VAL A 30 -4.22 -1.97 -2.15
CA VAL A 30 -3.87 -1.87 -0.74
C VAL A 30 -4.98 -1.14 0.01
N PRO A 31 -5.50 -1.66 1.14
CA PRO A 31 -6.46 -0.94 1.97
C PRO A 31 -5.93 0.45 2.35
N ASN A 32 -6.72 1.49 2.13
CA ASN A 32 -6.30 2.88 2.35
C ASN A 32 -6.67 3.45 3.74
N GLY A 33 -7.21 2.60 4.63
CA GLY A 33 -7.69 2.98 5.96
C GLY A 33 -9.11 3.60 6.01
N LEU A 34 -9.71 3.93 4.86
CA LEU A 34 -11.02 4.59 4.75
C LEU A 34 -12.07 3.73 4.02
N GLU A 35 -12.05 2.42 4.28
CA GLU A 35 -12.90 1.42 3.59
C GLU A 35 -12.69 1.36 2.05
N GLY A 36 -11.59 1.94 1.54
CA GLY A 36 -11.22 1.95 0.13
C GLY A 36 -9.88 1.26 -0.15
N TYR A 37 -9.44 1.31 -1.41
CA TYR A 37 -8.23 0.65 -1.88
C TYR A 37 -7.42 1.56 -2.82
N VAL A 38 -6.10 1.50 -2.70
CA VAL A 38 -5.14 2.09 -3.66
C VAL A 38 -4.70 1.01 -4.65
N PRO A 39 -4.95 1.17 -5.96
CA PRO A 39 -4.64 0.13 -6.95
C PRO A 39 -3.12 -0.03 -7.16
N TYR A 40 -2.70 -1.26 -7.44
CA TYR A 40 -1.33 -1.60 -7.84
C TYR A 40 -1.32 -2.71 -8.90
N THR A 41 -0.19 -2.93 -9.55
CA THR A 41 0.08 -4.09 -10.40
C THR A 41 1.37 -4.82 -9.99
N THR A 42 1.53 -6.06 -10.42
CA THR A 42 2.75 -6.89 -10.24
C THR A 42 3.42 -7.18 -11.59
N ASP A 43 3.19 -6.33 -12.60
CA ASP A 43 3.62 -6.56 -13.99
C ASP A 43 5.15 -6.45 -14.23
N GLY A 44 5.95 -6.23 -13.17
CA GLY A 44 7.42 -6.16 -13.25
C GLY A 44 8.13 -7.50 -13.11
N GLU A 45 9.46 -7.48 -13.27
CA GLU A 45 10.29 -8.68 -13.09
C GLU A 45 10.42 -9.10 -11.62
N ASP A 46 10.20 -8.16 -10.70
CA ASP A 46 10.14 -8.42 -9.27
C ASP A 46 8.71 -8.74 -8.84
N LYS A 47 8.50 -9.97 -8.38
CA LYS A 47 7.19 -10.48 -7.94
C LYS A 47 6.81 -9.99 -6.56
N ASP A 48 7.78 -9.48 -5.81
CA ASP A 48 7.62 -8.98 -4.47
C ASP A 48 7.58 -7.44 -4.45
N THR A 49 7.46 -6.78 -5.61
CA THR A 49 7.34 -5.31 -5.71
C THR A 49 6.00 -4.85 -6.27
N ALA A 50 5.41 -3.85 -5.63
CA ALA A 50 4.21 -3.17 -6.12
C ALA A 50 4.58 -2.12 -7.18
N PHE A 51 3.91 -2.19 -8.33
CA PHE A 51 4.06 -1.18 -9.38
C PHE A 51 2.81 -0.30 -9.44
N THR A 52 3.03 1.00 -9.58
CA THR A 52 1.98 1.99 -9.84
C THR A 52 2.40 2.87 -11.01
N SER A 53 1.43 3.50 -11.67
CA SER A 53 1.67 4.35 -12.84
C SER A 53 0.76 5.57 -12.82
N GLY A 54 1.19 6.62 -13.53
CA GLY A 54 0.52 7.91 -13.54
C GLY A 54 1.19 8.93 -12.62
N ASN A 55 0.78 10.19 -12.74
CA ASN A 55 1.27 11.30 -11.94
C ASN A 55 0.17 12.38 -11.86
N PRO A 56 -0.27 12.79 -10.66
CA PRO A 56 0.12 12.26 -9.35
C PRO A 56 -0.35 10.81 -9.14
N PHE A 57 0.27 10.13 -8.19
CA PHE A 57 -0.15 8.80 -7.74
C PHE A 57 -0.13 8.72 -6.20
N THR A 58 -0.73 7.68 -5.63
CA THR A 58 -0.77 7.47 -4.18
C THR A 58 -0.04 6.20 -3.82
N ILE A 59 0.75 6.25 -2.76
CA ILE A 59 1.27 5.07 -2.06
C ILE A 59 0.69 5.03 -0.64
N VAL A 60 0.64 3.83 -0.07
CA VAL A 60 0.11 3.60 1.26
C VAL A 60 1.23 3.08 2.15
N VAL A 61 1.41 3.71 3.31
CA VAL A 61 2.39 3.26 4.31
C VAL A 61 1.65 2.96 5.60
N ALA A 62 1.85 1.76 6.13
CA ALA A 62 1.20 1.31 7.35
C ALA A 62 2.21 1.15 8.49
N GLY A 63 1.93 1.78 9.62
CA GLY A 63 2.66 1.59 10.88
C GLY A 63 1.90 0.66 11.80
N ALA A 64 2.18 -0.64 11.74
CA ALA A 64 1.58 -1.64 12.62
C ALA A 64 2.40 -1.81 13.91
N PHE A 65 1.76 -1.58 15.06
CA PHE A 65 2.39 -1.71 16.37
C PHE A 65 2.44 -3.17 16.81
N GLY A 66 3.66 -3.64 17.06
CA GLY A 66 3.90 -4.95 17.65
C GLY A 66 3.48 -5.06 19.13
N PRO A 67 3.53 -6.27 19.70
CA PRO A 67 3.33 -6.48 21.13
C PRO A 67 4.33 -5.67 21.95
N ASN A 68 3.80 -4.81 22.83
CA ASN A 68 4.56 -3.88 23.67
C ASN A 68 5.25 -2.72 22.93
N THR A 69 4.97 -2.52 21.64
CA THR A 69 5.36 -1.27 20.96
C THR A 69 4.56 -0.11 21.56
N VAL A 70 5.27 0.90 22.05
CA VAL A 70 4.70 2.09 22.68
C VAL A 70 4.85 3.34 21.82
N TYR A 71 5.72 3.31 20.81
CA TYR A 71 5.91 4.41 19.85
C TYR A 71 6.51 3.90 18.55
N LEU A 72 6.12 4.52 17.43
CA LEU A 72 6.62 4.18 16.11
C LEU A 72 6.83 5.46 15.28
N GLY A 73 8.04 5.64 14.76
CA GLY A 73 8.45 6.82 14.01
C GLY A 73 9.31 7.80 14.81
N GLY A 74 9.94 7.43 15.93
CA GLY A 74 10.86 8.34 16.62
C GLY A 74 11.33 7.81 17.98
N ASN A 75 12.09 8.61 18.72
CA ASN A 75 12.52 8.24 20.06
C ASN A 75 11.45 8.63 21.09
N TYR A 76 10.99 7.63 21.86
CA TYR A 76 9.95 7.84 22.85
C TYR A 76 10.38 8.83 23.94
N ASN A 77 9.47 9.74 24.33
CA ASN A 77 9.63 10.83 25.31
C ASN A 77 10.59 11.98 24.97
N THR A 78 11.60 11.78 24.11
CA THR A 78 12.55 12.83 23.73
C THR A 78 12.26 13.46 22.37
N GLY A 79 11.34 12.88 21.59
CA GLY A 79 11.03 13.31 20.25
C GLY A 79 11.93 12.65 19.20
N PRO A 80 11.98 13.17 17.97
CA PRO A 80 12.76 12.58 16.88
C PRO A 80 14.27 12.68 17.13
N ASP A 81 14.91 11.58 17.51
CA ASP A 81 16.38 11.52 17.65
C ASP A 81 16.93 10.24 17.02
N TRP A 82 17.37 10.40 15.78
CA TRP A 82 18.06 9.38 15.01
C TRP A 82 19.55 9.33 15.37
N GLY A 83 20.13 10.43 15.86
CA GLY A 83 21.58 10.59 16.06
C GLY A 83 22.20 9.66 17.10
N THR A 84 21.38 8.96 17.90
CA THR A 84 21.84 7.92 18.83
C THR A 84 22.03 6.55 18.18
N PHE A 85 21.63 6.36 16.93
CA PHE A 85 21.72 5.09 16.21
C PHE A 85 22.99 5.02 15.37
N GLN A 86 23.72 3.91 15.46
CA GLN A 86 24.94 3.74 14.67
C GLN A 86 24.59 3.67 13.17
N GLY A 87 25.24 4.52 12.36
CA GLY A 87 25.04 4.56 10.91
C GLY A 87 23.99 5.57 10.44
N SER A 88 23.23 6.22 11.33
CA SER A 88 22.33 7.31 10.93
C SER A 88 23.07 8.64 10.81
N SER A 89 22.76 9.42 9.78
CA SER A 89 23.24 10.80 9.62
C SER A 89 22.57 11.74 10.63
N SER A 90 23.29 12.79 11.06
CA SER A 90 22.69 13.87 11.85
C SER A 90 21.59 14.63 11.11
N ASN A 91 21.53 14.50 9.79
CA ASN A 91 20.47 15.08 8.96
C ASN A 91 19.09 14.45 9.24
N PHE A 92 19.04 13.29 9.90
CA PHE A 92 17.79 12.66 10.35
C PHE A 92 17.33 13.15 11.73
N ASN A 93 18.15 13.90 12.46
CA ASN A 93 17.76 14.44 13.75
C ASN A 93 16.62 15.45 13.57
N GLY A 94 15.57 15.34 14.38
CA GLY A 94 14.38 16.19 14.22
C GLY A 94 13.30 15.60 13.32
N HIS A 95 13.55 14.46 12.64
CA HIS A 95 12.59 13.80 11.76
C HIS A 95 12.02 12.52 12.37
N GLU A 96 10.76 12.23 12.04
CA GLU A 96 10.05 11.07 12.60
C GLU A 96 10.22 9.82 11.72
N ALA A 97 9.16 9.14 11.28
CA ALA A 97 9.31 8.10 10.27
C ALA A 97 9.71 8.76 8.94
N ILE A 98 10.59 8.11 8.20
CA ILE A 98 11.18 8.65 6.97
C ILE A 98 10.79 7.75 5.80
N LEU A 99 10.25 8.34 4.76
CA LEU A 99 10.09 7.71 3.46
C LEU A 99 11.41 7.90 2.69
N LEU A 100 12.06 6.78 2.38
CA LEU A 100 13.14 6.73 1.42
C LEU A 100 12.55 6.66 0.02
N VAL A 101 13.09 7.47 -0.88
CA VAL A 101 12.82 7.38 -2.30
C VAL A 101 14.14 7.17 -3.03
N SER A 102 14.25 6.06 -3.76
CA SER A 102 15.34 5.85 -4.72
C SER A 102 14.87 6.26 -6.11
N VAL A 103 15.69 6.99 -6.85
CA VAL A 103 15.44 7.43 -8.24
C VAL A 103 16.70 7.20 -9.07
N PRO A 104 16.61 7.13 -10.41
CA PRO A 104 17.80 6.99 -11.25
C PRO A 104 18.83 8.07 -10.91
N GLU A 105 20.09 7.67 -10.79
CA GLU A 105 21.22 8.60 -10.64
C GLU A 105 21.11 9.68 -11.73
N SER A 106 21.08 10.94 -11.30
CA SER A 106 20.97 12.07 -12.23
C SER A 106 22.06 13.11 -11.95
N ALA A 107 22.72 13.56 -13.01
CA ALA A 107 23.58 14.73 -12.91
C ALA A 107 22.70 16.00 -13.06
N PRO A 108 22.68 16.94 -12.10
CA PRO A 108 23.58 17.09 -10.95
C PRO A 108 23.04 16.61 -9.58
N ASP A 109 23.99 16.12 -8.78
CA ASP A 109 23.88 15.54 -7.42
C ASP A 109 23.52 16.57 -6.33
N ASP A 110 22.37 17.23 -6.44
CA ASP A 110 21.88 18.12 -5.39
C ASP A 110 20.38 17.99 -5.19
N LEU A 111 19.93 18.19 -3.94
CA LEU A 111 18.52 18.20 -3.55
C LEU A 111 17.70 19.19 -4.38
N SER A 112 18.29 20.32 -4.80
CA SER A 112 17.60 21.32 -5.62
C SER A 112 17.20 20.80 -7.02
N SER A 113 17.88 19.78 -7.53
CA SER A 113 17.52 19.06 -8.77
C SER A 113 16.17 18.34 -8.63
N TYR A 114 15.72 18.09 -7.38
CA TYR A 114 14.51 17.34 -7.08
C TYR A 114 13.38 18.20 -6.51
N ASN A 115 13.44 19.54 -6.63
CA ASN A 115 12.36 20.45 -6.18
C ASN A 115 10.99 20.16 -6.83
N GLY A 116 10.99 19.49 -7.98
CA GLY A 116 9.79 19.01 -8.66
C GLY A 116 9.14 17.79 -8.02
N PHE A 117 9.84 17.09 -7.12
CA PHE A 117 9.38 15.92 -6.40
C PHE A 117 8.78 16.36 -5.06
N THR A 118 7.47 16.21 -4.94
CA THR A 118 6.73 16.59 -3.74
C THR A 118 5.84 15.45 -3.28
N ILE A 119 5.65 15.36 -1.96
CA ILE A 119 4.65 14.46 -1.37
C ILE A 119 3.67 15.23 -0.50
N SER A 120 2.47 14.71 -0.29
CA SER A 120 1.53 15.18 0.73
C SER A 120 0.93 13.99 1.46
N ILE A 121 0.84 14.09 2.78
CA ILE A 121 0.36 13.03 3.67
C ILE A 121 -1.09 13.32 4.04
N ASP A 122 -2.00 12.38 3.78
CA ASP A 122 -3.43 12.44 4.13
C ASP A 122 -4.13 13.73 3.67
N GLY A 123 -3.77 14.21 2.47
CA GLY A 123 -4.32 15.43 1.88
C GLY A 123 -3.82 16.73 2.53
N GLY A 124 -2.76 16.65 3.34
CA GLY A 124 -2.06 17.78 3.93
C GLY A 124 -1.30 18.65 2.93
N SER A 125 -0.45 19.55 3.46
CA SER A 125 0.40 20.40 2.62
C SER A 125 1.48 19.59 1.92
N SER A 126 1.86 20.02 0.72
CA SER A 126 3.00 19.42 0.00
C SER A 126 4.31 19.73 0.72
N ILE A 127 5.16 18.71 0.85
CA ILE A 127 6.51 18.79 1.39
C ILE A 127 7.52 18.29 0.34
N THR A 128 8.74 18.79 0.44
CA THR A 128 9.90 18.34 -0.35
C THR A 128 10.78 17.44 0.51
N ALA A 129 11.72 16.74 -0.13
CA ALA A 129 12.73 15.99 0.60
C ALA A 129 13.54 16.94 1.48
N PHE A 130 13.85 16.50 2.71
CA PHE A 130 14.67 17.27 3.65
C PHE A 130 16.16 16.94 3.51
N TYR A 131 16.47 15.79 2.91
CA TYR A 131 17.83 15.32 2.70
C TYR A 131 17.95 14.57 1.37
N PHE A 132 19.16 14.65 0.81
CA PHE A 132 19.59 13.99 -0.40
C PHE A 132 20.92 13.30 -0.12
N ASP A 133 21.08 12.08 -0.61
CA ASP A 133 22.33 11.34 -0.55
C ASP A 133 22.52 10.56 -1.85
N THR A 134 23.75 10.45 -2.33
CA THR A 134 24.12 9.57 -3.44
C THR A 134 24.64 8.22 -2.93
N ILE A 135 24.93 8.11 -1.63
CA ILE A 135 25.45 6.90 -1.00
C ILE A 135 24.41 6.37 -0.03
N ASN A 136 23.65 5.35 -0.43
CA ASN A 136 22.75 4.66 0.49
C ASN A 136 23.51 3.74 1.45
N SER A 137 24.05 4.35 2.50
CA SER A 137 24.67 3.64 3.63
C SER A 137 23.69 3.30 4.75
N TYR A 138 22.42 3.74 4.62
CA TYR A 138 21.42 3.67 5.69
C TYR A 138 20.55 2.41 5.61
N PHE A 139 20.51 1.77 4.44
CA PHE A 139 19.80 0.51 4.23
C PHE A 139 20.81 -0.63 4.03
N PRO A 140 20.73 -1.71 4.83
CA PRO A 140 21.66 -2.83 4.72
C PRO A 140 21.46 -3.65 3.45
N ASN A 141 20.27 -3.57 2.84
CA ASN A 141 19.87 -4.39 1.73
C ASN A 141 20.20 -3.67 0.42
N ASN A 142 21.44 -3.80 -0.03
CA ASN A 142 21.89 -3.32 -1.33
C ASN A 142 21.33 -4.22 -2.44
N HIS A 143 20.17 -3.86 -2.99
CA HIS A 143 19.50 -4.57 -4.07
C HIS A 143 19.07 -3.58 -5.15
N TYR A 144 18.88 -4.00 -6.40
CA TYR A 144 18.37 -3.08 -7.41
C TYR A 144 16.89 -2.74 -7.14
N PRO A 145 16.47 -1.46 -7.23
CA PRO A 145 17.27 -0.28 -7.59
C PRO A 145 17.87 0.46 -6.38
N VAL A 146 17.76 -0.03 -5.17
CA VAL A 146 18.34 0.54 -3.93
C VAL A 146 19.86 0.26 -3.83
N GLN A 147 20.67 0.83 -4.72
CA GLN A 147 22.14 0.72 -4.70
C GLN A 147 22.84 2.02 -5.14
N SER A 148 23.96 2.37 -4.49
CA SER A 148 24.64 3.69 -4.62
C SER A 148 25.19 4.01 -6.00
N ASP A 149 25.41 3.01 -6.85
CA ASP A 149 26.02 3.20 -8.18
C ASP A 149 24.97 3.30 -9.30
N VAL A 150 23.69 3.37 -8.93
CA VAL A 150 22.55 3.42 -9.87
C VAL A 150 21.52 4.47 -9.48
N SER A 151 21.58 4.96 -8.25
CA SER A 151 20.44 5.64 -7.65
C SER A 151 20.84 6.80 -6.76
N ASP A 152 20.03 7.84 -6.87
CA ASP A 152 19.97 8.94 -5.93
C ASP A 152 18.91 8.66 -4.87
N PHE A 153 19.15 9.11 -3.64
CA PHE A 153 18.28 8.84 -2.49
C PHE A 153 17.71 10.15 -1.94
N LEU A 154 16.38 10.26 -1.92
CA LEU A 154 15.64 11.38 -1.35
C LEU A 154 14.93 10.93 -0.09
N PHE A 155 14.98 11.75 0.95
CA PHE A 155 14.39 11.43 2.25
C PHE A 155 13.30 12.43 2.61
N PHE A 156 12.12 11.93 2.94
CA PHE A 156 10.97 12.73 3.33
C PHE A 156 10.51 12.36 4.74
N ASP A 157 10.23 13.36 5.55
CA ASP A 157 9.65 13.14 6.88
C ASP A 157 8.15 12.90 6.73
N ILE A 158 7.71 11.71 7.10
CA ILE A 158 6.30 11.31 7.02
C ILE A 158 5.60 11.35 8.37
N GLY A 159 6.28 11.77 9.44
CA GLY A 159 5.71 11.82 10.78
C GLY A 159 5.62 10.46 11.47
N SER A 160 5.34 10.46 12.77
CA SER A 160 5.13 9.27 13.59
C SER A 160 3.77 8.62 13.33
N PHE A 161 3.65 7.35 13.68
CA PHE A 161 2.41 6.61 13.53
C PHE A 161 1.61 6.59 14.83
N SER A 162 0.31 6.83 14.71
CA SER A 162 -0.65 6.64 15.80
C SER A 162 -0.89 5.15 16.07
N GLY A 163 -1.00 4.78 17.35
CA GLY A 163 -1.40 3.45 17.78
C GLY A 163 -2.86 3.38 18.20
N ASN A 164 -3.74 4.26 17.70
CA ASN A 164 -5.13 4.35 18.18
C ASN A 164 -6.12 3.64 17.26
N GLU A 165 -5.74 3.31 16.02
CA GLU A 165 -6.63 2.70 15.05
C GLU A 165 -6.33 1.21 14.88
N THR A 166 -7.25 0.52 14.20
CA THR A 166 -7.06 -0.86 13.79
C THR A 166 -6.70 -0.87 12.30
N VAL A 167 -5.53 -1.38 11.98
CA VAL A 167 -5.01 -1.48 10.62
C VAL A 167 -4.85 -2.93 10.23
N VAL A 168 -4.77 -3.19 8.93
CA VAL A 168 -4.44 -4.54 8.45
C VAL A 168 -3.01 -4.88 8.88
N ASP A 169 -2.83 -6.08 9.40
CA ASP A 169 -1.52 -6.62 9.71
C ASP A 169 -0.89 -7.16 8.43
N PHE A 170 -0.05 -6.34 7.80
CA PHE A 170 0.65 -6.68 6.56
C PHE A 170 1.74 -7.76 6.77
N SER A 171 1.99 -8.19 8.01
CA SER A 171 2.94 -9.27 8.31
C SER A 171 2.38 -10.68 8.11
N ASN A 172 1.05 -10.85 8.12
CA ASN A 172 0.41 -12.17 8.14
C ASN A 172 -0.89 -12.31 7.33
N ASN A 173 -1.16 -11.35 6.43
CA ASN A 173 -2.20 -11.40 5.38
C ASN A 173 -3.64 -11.67 5.83
N SER A 174 -3.92 -11.62 7.14
CA SER A 174 -5.25 -11.96 7.67
C SER A 174 -5.52 -11.42 9.07
N GLY A 175 -4.53 -10.78 9.69
CA GLY A 175 -4.66 -10.17 11.01
C GLY A 175 -5.04 -8.69 10.97
N SER A 176 -5.49 -8.21 12.11
CA SER A 176 -5.59 -6.79 12.40
C SER A 176 -4.54 -6.42 13.45
N ALA A 177 -3.80 -5.36 13.21
CA ALA A 177 -2.87 -4.78 14.17
C ALA A 177 -3.42 -3.44 14.67
N ARG A 178 -2.87 -2.98 15.79
CA ARG A 178 -3.06 -1.60 16.23
C ARG A 178 -2.09 -0.72 15.45
N GLY A 179 -2.50 0.43 14.93
CA GLY A 179 -1.61 1.23 14.11
C GLY A 179 -2.32 2.38 13.39
N GLU A 180 -1.67 2.86 12.33
CA GLU A 180 -2.16 3.92 11.44
C GLU A 180 -1.73 3.63 10.00
N ILE A 181 -2.60 3.98 9.06
CA ILE A 181 -2.32 3.95 7.62
C ILE A 181 -2.22 5.40 7.14
N LYS A 182 -1.11 5.74 6.48
CA LYS A 182 -0.89 7.05 5.85
C LYS A 182 -1.03 6.93 4.34
N ASN A 183 -1.81 7.83 3.76
CA ASN A 183 -1.96 7.97 2.32
C ASN A 183 -1.00 9.06 1.83
N ILE A 184 0.06 8.66 1.12
CA ILE A 184 1.07 9.58 0.60
C ILE A 184 0.77 9.82 -0.88
N SER A 185 0.32 11.03 -1.20
CA SER A 185 0.18 11.47 -2.59
C SER A 185 1.52 11.98 -3.08
N VAL A 186 2.04 11.35 -4.12
CA VAL A 186 3.31 11.69 -4.76
C VAL A 186 3.03 12.46 -6.03
N ASN A 187 3.74 13.57 -6.21
CA ASN A 187 3.64 14.43 -7.38
C ASN A 187 5.04 14.82 -7.87
N ILE A 188 5.33 14.48 -9.13
CA ILE A 188 6.63 14.64 -9.76
C ILE A 188 6.47 15.57 -10.96
N THR A 189 6.97 16.80 -10.88
CA THR A 189 6.76 17.83 -11.90
C THR A 189 8.08 18.38 -12.41
N GLY A 190 8.25 18.50 -13.73
CA GLY A 190 9.49 19.02 -14.31
C GLY A 190 10.70 18.08 -14.18
N LEU A 191 10.49 16.84 -13.72
CA LEU A 191 11.49 15.78 -13.67
C LEU A 191 11.11 14.67 -14.65
N SER A 192 12.10 14.11 -15.32
CA SER A 192 11.95 12.95 -16.20
C SER A 192 12.68 11.78 -15.57
N LEU A 193 11.95 10.97 -14.80
CA LEU A 193 12.48 9.80 -14.11
C LEU A 193 11.94 8.54 -14.79
N ASP A 194 12.82 7.59 -15.10
CA ASP A 194 12.44 6.32 -15.71
C ASP A 194 11.74 5.39 -14.72
N TRP A 195 12.09 5.50 -13.45
CA TRP A 195 11.52 4.74 -12.35
C TRP A 195 11.65 5.52 -11.03
N VAL A 196 10.86 5.12 -10.04
CA VAL A 196 10.94 5.62 -8.67
C VAL A 196 10.62 4.46 -7.74
N HIS A 197 11.46 4.22 -6.75
CA HIS A 197 11.30 3.16 -5.76
C HIS A 197 11.15 3.77 -4.37
N PHE A 198 10.33 3.15 -3.53
CA PHE A 198 9.97 3.66 -2.21
C PHE A 198 10.25 2.62 -1.15
N ASP A 199 10.85 3.04 -0.04
CA ASP A 199 11.01 2.24 1.17
C ASP A 199 10.78 3.14 2.40
N VAL A 200 10.60 2.57 3.58
CA VAL A 200 10.27 3.31 4.80
C VAL A 200 11.16 2.86 5.95
N MET A 201 11.63 3.84 6.70
CA MET A 201 12.38 3.64 7.94
C MET A 201 11.72 4.38 9.09
N ALA A 202 11.71 3.78 10.28
CA ALA A 202 11.17 4.36 11.49
C ALA A 202 11.99 3.95 12.71
N LEU A 203 11.87 4.67 13.83
CA LEU A 203 12.32 4.17 15.13
C LEU A 203 11.12 3.55 15.86
N GLU A 204 11.28 2.35 16.39
CA GLU A 204 10.29 1.72 17.26
C GLU A 204 10.77 1.78 18.70
N THR A 205 9.88 2.12 19.63
CA THR A 205 10.12 1.92 21.06
C THR A 205 9.26 0.79 21.58
N THR A 206 9.89 -0.19 22.22
CA THR A 206 9.21 -1.29 22.91
C THR A 206 9.39 -1.21 24.42
N GLU A 207 8.39 -1.64 25.17
CA GLU A 207 8.43 -1.74 26.63
C GLU A 207 8.46 -3.20 27.08
N LYS A 208 9.52 -3.63 27.79
CA LYS A 208 9.63 -4.99 28.32
C LYS A 208 10.02 -4.97 29.79
N GLY A 209 9.16 -5.52 30.64
CA GLY A 209 9.41 -5.57 32.08
C GLY A 209 9.49 -4.19 32.77
N GLY A 210 8.86 -3.17 32.18
CA GLY A 210 8.92 -1.77 32.66
C GLY A 210 10.11 -0.97 32.13
N GLU A 211 11.02 -1.60 31.39
CA GLU A 211 12.11 -0.92 30.68
C GLU A 211 11.69 -0.59 29.25
N LYS A 212 11.98 0.63 28.81
CA LYS A 212 11.70 1.10 27.44
C LYS A 212 12.98 1.12 26.63
N LYS A 213 12.97 0.50 25.47
CA LYS A 213 14.10 0.47 24.54
C LYS A 213 13.65 0.95 23.17
N THR A 214 14.30 2.01 22.68
CA THR A 214 14.15 2.48 21.31
C THR A 214 15.13 1.75 20.42
N THR A 215 14.63 1.20 19.32
CA THR A 215 15.38 0.49 18.29
C THR A 215 15.07 1.11 16.93
N LEU A 216 16.08 1.20 16.09
CA LEU A 216 15.90 1.54 14.70
C LEU A 216 15.13 0.41 14.01
N VAL A 217 13.90 0.68 13.58
CA VAL A 217 13.13 -0.13 12.63
C VAL A 217 13.35 0.45 11.25
N THR A 218 14.58 0.31 10.78
CA THR A 218 14.77 0.06 9.35
C THR A 218 14.29 -1.37 9.08
N THR A 219 14.43 -1.84 7.86
CA THR A 219 14.70 -3.26 7.58
C THR A 219 15.94 -3.77 8.36
N THR A 220 16.02 -3.51 9.67
CA THR A 220 17.15 -3.10 10.54
C THR A 220 18.50 -2.97 9.84
N LEU A 221 19.62 -3.42 10.41
CA LEU A 221 20.67 -4.07 9.61
C LEU A 221 20.30 -5.55 9.38
N GLU A 222 19.08 -5.93 9.78
CA GLU A 222 18.37 -7.19 9.58
C GLU A 222 16.92 -6.88 9.17
N ASN A 223 16.51 -7.27 7.96
CA ASN A 223 15.19 -7.02 7.40
C ASN A 223 14.07 -7.21 8.44
N ASN A 224 13.17 -6.23 8.61
CA ASN A 224 11.98 -6.41 9.43
C ASN A 224 11.25 -7.62 8.83
N PRO A 225 11.17 -8.77 9.53
CA PRO A 225 10.65 -10.00 8.95
C PRO A 225 9.15 -9.91 8.64
N ALA A 226 8.50 -8.84 9.11
CA ALA A 226 7.10 -8.50 8.90
C ALA A 226 6.90 -7.36 7.88
N SER A 227 7.97 -6.78 7.34
CA SER A 227 7.88 -5.80 6.26
C SER A 227 7.73 -6.53 4.94
N HIS A 228 6.55 -6.39 4.34
CA HIS A 228 6.26 -6.91 3.01
C HIS A 228 5.68 -5.78 2.17
N ASP A 229 6.12 -5.68 0.92
CA ASP A 229 5.36 -4.97 -0.08
C ASP A 229 3.98 -5.60 -0.15
N VAL A 230 2.94 -4.79 -0.22
CA VAL A 230 1.54 -5.27 -0.11
C VAL A 230 1.13 -6.13 -1.32
N THR A 231 2.01 -6.34 -2.30
CA THR A 231 1.87 -7.39 -3.32
C THR A 231 1.92 -8.81 -2.74
N TRP A 232 2.54 -8.98 -1.57
CA TRP A 232 2.73 -10.28 -0.94
C TRP A 232 1.41 -10.82 -0.40
N THR A 233 0.57 -11.39 -1.25
CA THR A 233 -0.53 -12.28 -0.82
C THR A 233 -0.01 -13.69 -0.57
N GLY A 234 1.09 -13.83 0.17
CA GLY A 234 1.56 -15.06 0.82
C GLY A 234 1.24 -16.36 0.09
N GLY A 235 1.75 -16.53 -1.13
CA GLY A 235 1.69 -17.78 -1.91
C GLY A 235 0.31 -18.41 -2.14
N GLY A 236 -0.77 -17.76 -1.75
CA GLY A 236 -2.14 -18.25 -1.86
C GLY A 236 -2.81 -17.68 -3.10
N PRO A 237 -3.71 -18.43 -3.75
CA PRO A 237 -4.53 -17.86 -4.80
C PRO A 237 -5.30 -16.65 -4.24
N PRO A 238 -5.50 -15.57 -5.02
CA PRO A 238 -6.28 -14.41 -4.62
C PRO A 238 -7.57 -14.87 -3.93
N GLN A 239 -7.84 -14.35 -2.74
CA GLN A 239 -9.04 -14.72 -2.00
C GLN A 239 -10.25 -14.42 -2.89
N ALA A 240 -10.96 -15.48 -3.30
CA ALA A 240 -12.06 -15.37 -4.25
C ALA A 240 -13.18 -14.52 -3.64
N ILE A 241 -13.33 -13.29 -4.14
CA ILE A 241 -14.42 -12.41 -3.76
C ILE A 241 -15.68 -12.90 -4.50
N PRO A 242 -16.85 -12.98 -3.83
CA PRO A 242 -18.08 -13.47 -4.47
C PRO A 242 -18.46 -12.62 -5.69
N GLU A 243 -18.39 -13.20 -6.89
CA GLU A 243 -18.76 -12.52 -8.13
C GLU A 243 -20.29 -12.27 -8.19
N PRO A 244 -20.75 -11.01 -8.28
CA PRO A 244 -22.19 -10.71 -8.39
C PRO A 244 -22.77 -11.04 -9.78
N ALA A 245 -21.92 -11.21 -10.81
CA ALA A 245 -22.34 -11.28 -12.22
C ALA A 245 -22.42 -12.70 -12.81
N THR A 246 -21.60 -13.65 -12.35
CA THR A 246 -21.61 -15.04 -12.85
C THR A 246 -22.93 -15.71 -12.55
N MET A 247 -23.50 -15.50 -11.34
CA MET A 247 -24.81 -16.07 -10.98
C MET A 247 -25.93 -15.57 -11.90
N MET A 248 -25.88 -14.30 -12.32
CA MET A 248 -26.83 -13.72 -13.26
C MET A 248 -26.64 -14.25 -14.69
N LEU A 249 -25.40 -14.41 -15.14
CA LEU A 249 -25.08 -14.98 -16.45
C LEU A 249 -25.46 -16.46 -16.55
N VAL A 250 -25.21 -17.22 -15.49
CA VAL A 250 -25.61 -18.63 -15.36
C VAL A 250 -27.14 -18.73 -15.29
N GLY A 251 -27.79 -17.89 -14.49
CA GLY A 251 -29.25 -17.84 -14.39
C GLY A 251 -29.92 -17.52 -15.73
N SER A 252 -29.44 -16.50 -16.44
CA SER A 252 -29.95 -16.12 -17.76
C SER A 252 -29.64 -17.20 -18.83
N GLY A 253 -28.49 -17.85 -18.75
CA GLY A 253 -28.13 -19.00 -19.58
C GLY A 253 -29.09 -20.17 -19.43
N PHE A 254 -29.47 -20.53 -18.19
CA PHE A 254 -30.46 -21.57 -17.92
C PHE A 254 -31.87 -21.20 -18.40
N VAL A 255 -32.26 -19.92 -18.27
CA VAL A 255 -33.54 -19.42 -18.83
C VAL A 255 -33.52 -19.55 -20.36
N GLY A 256 -32.43 -19.18 -21.02
CA GLY A 256 -32.25 -19.33 -22.47
C GLY A 256 -32.29 -20.79 -22.95
N LEU A 257 -31.60 -21.69 -22.23
CA LEU A 257 -31.62 -23.14 -22.48
C LEU A 257 -33.03 -23.73 -22.30
N GLY A 258 -33.71 -23.39 -21.19
CA GLY A 258 -35.08 -23.83 -20.93
C GLY A 258 -36.06 -23.37 -22.01
N TRP A 259 -35.91 -22.14 -22.51
CA TRP A 259 -36.74 -21.63 -23.61
C TRP A 259 -36.47 -22.36 -24.94
N ARG A 260 -35.20 -22.66 -25.24
CA ARG A 260 -34.81 -23.40 -26.45
C ARG A 260 -35.33 -24.84 -26.44
N LEU A 261 -35.23 -25.52 -25.29
CA LEU A 261 -35.75 -26.89 -25.12
C LEU A 261 -37.29 -26.93 -25.27
N ARG A 262 -38.00 -25.93 -24.73
CA ARG A 262 -39.46 -25.79 -24.92
C ARG A 262 -39.88 -25.62 -26.39
N ARG A 263 -39.07 -24.95 -27.21
CA ARG A 263 -39.34 -24.80 -28.64
C ARG A 263 -39.10 -26.09 -29.42
N LYS A 264 -38.10 -26.88 -29.04
CA LYS A 264 -37.82 -28.19 -29.66
C LYS A 264 -38.91 -29.23 -29.35
N SER A 265 -39.44 -29.25 -28.13
CA SER A 265 -40.51 -30.19 -27.73
C SER A 265 -41.87 -29.91 -28.38
N LYS A 266 -42.04 -28.76 -29.06
CA LYS A 266 -43.29 -28.38 -29.75
C LYS A 266 -43.20 -28.50 -31.27
N ARG A 267 -42.11 -29.06 -31.80
CA ARG A 267 -42.00 -29.58 -33.16
C ARG A 267 -42.01 -31.10 -33.09
#